data_AF-V2Y0H8-F1
#
_entry.id   AF-V2Y0H8-F1
#
_cell.length_a   1.000
_cell.length_b   1.000
_cell.length_c   1.000
_cell.angle_alpha   90.00
_cell.angle_beta   90.00
_cell.angle_gamma   90.00
#
_symmetry.space_group_name_H-M   'P 1'
#
loop_
_entity.id
_entity.type
_entity.pdbx_description
1 polymer ?
#
loop_
_entity_poly.entity_id
_entity_poly.type
_entity_poly.pdbx_seq_one_letter_code
_entity_poly.pdbx_strand_id
1 'polypeptide(L)' 'MDLNMNAAVTFGELLQKNPRASAFYDRCTPEQRNAILLQMGQMTSQSQLRAFVDNLPSASL' A
#
# COMPACT_ATOMS: atom_id res chain seq x y z
N MET A 1 14.46 -13.87 7.63
CA MET A 1 14.31 -12.58 8.32
C MET A 1 13.83 -11.59 7.26
N ASP A 2 12.70 -11.80 6.58
CA ASP A 2 12.55 -11.20 5.22
C ASP A 2 11.13 -10.85 4.76
N LEU A 3 10.08 -11.18 5.53
CA LEU A 3 8.70 -10.93 5.10
C LEU A 3 8.39 -9.42 4.97
N ASN A 4 8.93 -8.60 5.87
CA ASN A 4 8.64 -7.17 5.90
C ASN A 4 9.34 -6.40 4.75
N MET A 5 10.54 -6.81 4.35
CA MET A 5 11.24 -6.22 3.20
C MET A 5 10.51 -6.58 1.89
N ASN A 6 10.00 -7.82 1.80
CA ASN A 6 9.20 -8.28 0.67
C ASN A 6 7.86 -7.52 0.56
N ALA A 7 7.23 -7.18 1.69
CA ALA A 7 5.98 -6.43 1.74
C ALA A 7 6.13 -5.01 1.19
N ALA A 8 7.17 -4.27 1.63
CA ALA A 8 7.43 -2.90 1.15
C ALA A 8 7.78 -2.86 -0.35
N VAL A 9 8.60 -3.81 -0.82
CA VAL A 9 8.95 -3.94 -2.25
C VAL A 9 7.70 -4.29 -3.07
N THR A 10 6.93 -5.29 -2.63
CA THR A 10 5.68 -5.68 -3.31
C THR A 10 4.69 -4.52 -3.35
N PHE A 11 4.55 -3.76 -2.27
CA PHE A 11 3.69 -2.58 -2.24
C PHE A 11 4.12 -1.52 -3.26
N GLY A 12 5.41 -1.22 -3.34
CA GLY A 12 5.96 -0.30 -4.33
C GLY A 12 5.69 -0.76 -5.76
N GLU A 13 5.88 -2.05 -6.05
CA GLU A 13 5.56 -2.62 -7.36
C GLU A 13 4.07 -2.54 -7.69
N LEU A 14 3.20 -2.84 -6.72
CA LEU A 14 1.75 -2.78 -6.88
C LEU A 14 1.28 -1.33 -7.11
N LEU A 15 1.87 -0.36 -6.41
CA LEU A 15 1.61 1.05 -6.64
C LEU A 15 2.03 1.47 -8.04
N GLN A 16 3.22 1.07 -8.50
CA GLN A 16 3.69 1.39 -9.86
C GLN A 16 2.80 0.77 -10.94
N LYS A 17 2.30 -0.45 -10.71
CA LYS A 17 1.37 -1.13 -11.62
C LYS A 17 -0.02 -0.51 -11.61
N ASN A 18 -0.36 0.29 -10.60
CA ASN A 18 -1.70 0.86 -10.43
C ASN A 18 -1.63 2.40 -10.37
N PRO A 19 -1.69 3.10 -11.53
CA PRO A 19 -1.47 4.55 -11.61
C PRO A 19 -2.47 5.35 -10.77
N ARG A 20 -3.68 4.82 -10.53
CA ARG A 20 -4.68 5.44 -9.64
C ARG A 20 -4.26 5.39 -8.18
N ALA A 21 -3.76 4.24 -7.72
CA ALA A 21 -3.25 4.08 -6.36
C ALA A 21 -1.96 4.90 -6.16
N SER A 22 -1.09 4.94 -7.17
CA SER A 22 0.11 5.80 -7.17
C SER A 22 -0.26 7.28 -7.04
N ALA A 23 -1.21 7.77 -7.83
CA ALA A 23 -1.68 9.16 -7.74
C ALA A 23 -2.38 9.48 -6.40
N PHE A 24 -3.12 8.52 -5.84
CA PHE A 24 -3.72 8.66 -4.51
C PHE A 24 -2.63 8.74 -3.43
N TYR A 25 -1.67 7.81 -3.44
CA TYR A 25 -0.55 7.79 -2.50
C TYR A 25 0.33 9.04 -2.60
N ASP A 26 0.51 9.57 -3.81
CA ASP A 26 1.20 10.84 -4.05
C ASP A 26 0.46 12.01 -3.40
N ARG A 27 -0.87 12.05 -3.52
CA ARG A 27 -1.74 13.07 -2.90
C ARG A 27 -2.02 12.87 -1.41
N CYS A 28 -1.78 11.69 -0.85
CA CYS A 28 -1.97 11.41 0.57
C CYS A 28 -1.07 12.30 1.43
N THR A 29 -1.63 12.78 2.54
CA THR A 29 -0.85 13.47 3.59
C THR A 29 0.12 12.51 4.26
N PRO A 30 1.19 13.02 4.91
CA PRO A 30 2.11 12.18 5.68
C PRO A 30 1.40 11.32 6.73
N GLU A 31 0.31 11.81 7.34
CA GLU A 31 -0.50 11.04 8.28
C GLU A 31 -1.22 9.86 7.62
N GLN A 32 -1.82 10.06 6.44
CA GLN A 32 -2.43 8.98 5.66
C GLN A 32 -1.38 7.96 5.21
N ARG A 33 -0.22 8.41 4.74
CA ARG A 33 0.89 7.51 4.38
C ARG A 33 1.35 6.68 5.58
N ASN A 34 1.43 7.29 6.77
CA ASN A 34 1.80 6.58 7.99
C ASN A 34 0.73 5.53 8.39
N ALA A 35 -0.56 5.86 8.25
CA ALA A 35 -1.65 4.90 8.47
C ALA A 35 -1.56 3.71 7.50
N ILE A 36 -1.29 3.98 6.22
CA ILE A 36 -1.09 2.96 5.18
C ILE A 36 0.12 2.07 5.53
N LEU A 37 1.25 2.66 5.95
CA LEU A 37 2.45 1.92 6.38
C LEU A 37 2.18 1.04 7.62
N LEU A 38 1.42 1.55 8.59
CA LEU A 38 1.03 0.79 9.78
C LEU A 38 0.12 -0.39 9.41
N GLN A 39 -0.88 -0.17 8.55
CA GLN A 39 -1.75 -1.25 8.07
C GLN A 39 -0.98 -2.30 7.28
N MET A 40 -0.03 -1.89 6.44
CA MET A 40 0.86 -2.82 5.75
C MET A 40 1.73 -3.64 6.69
N GLY A 41 2.25 -3.05 7.76
CA GLY A 41 3.02 -3.78 8.78
C GLY A 41 2.21 -4.87 9.49
N GLN A 42 0.87 -4.77 9.46
CA GLN A 42 -0.03 -5.80 9.97
C GLN A 42 -0.40 -6.86 8.93
N MET A 43 -0.12 -6.62 7.64
CA MET A 43 -0.41 -7.58 6.58
C MET A 43 0.71 -8.61 6.50
N THR A 44 0.35 -9.88 6.67
CA THR A 44 1.30 -11.00 6.60
C THR A 44 1.28 -11.71 5.26
N SER A 45 0.33 -11.35 4.38
CA SER A 45 0.09 -12.02 3.10
C SER A 45 0.09 -11.08 1.91
N GLN A 46 0.73 -11.51 0.82
CA GLN A 46 0.82 -10.76 -0.43
C GLN A 46 -0.55 -10.43 -1.03
N SER A 47 -1.52 -11.34 -0.89
CA SER A 47 -2.90 -11.16 -1.36
C SER A 47 -3.62 -10.01 -0.63
N GLN A 48 -3.38 -9.84 0.68
CA GLN A 48 -3.94 -8.72 1.44
C GLN A 48 -3.34 -7.40 0.98
N LEU A 49 -2.02 -7.38 0.76
CA LEU A 49 -1.29 -6.22 0.24
C LEU A 49 -1.82 -5.78 -1.13
N ARG A 50 -2.06 -6.76 -2.02
CA ARG A 50 -2.63 -6.50 -3.34
C ARG A 50 -4.06 -5.97 -3.27
N ALA A 51 -4.91 -6.58 -2.45
CA ALA A 51 -6.28 -6.10 -2.24
C ALA A 51 -6.28 -4.68 -1.65
N PHE A 52 -5.36 -4.39 -0.74
CA PHE A 52 -5.23 -3.07 -0.12
C PHE A 52 -4.81 -1.99 -1.14
N VAL A 53 -3.79 -2.25 -1.97
CA VAL A 53 -3.39 -1.31 -3.03
C VAL A 53 -4.48 -1.11 -4.07
N ASP A 54 -5.20 -2.17 -4.41
CA ASP A 54 -6.35 -2.09 -5.32
C ASP A 54 -7.48 -1.23 -4.76
N ASN A 55 -7.68 -1.30 -3.43
CA ASN A 55 -8.67 -0.50 -2.73
C ASN A 55 -8.19 0.90 -2.32
N LEU A 56 -6.89 1.23 -2.35
CA LEU A 56 -6.38 2.57 -2.01
C LEU A 56 -7.15 3.73 -2.70
N PRO A 57 -7.34 3.74 -4.03
CA PRO A 57 -8.05 4.82 -4.70
C PRO A 57 -9.57 4.77 -4.52
N SER A 58 -10.11 3.63 -4.05
CA SER A 58 -11.53 3.42 -3.74
C SER A 58 -11.84 3.59 -2.25
N ALA A 59 -10.81 3.66 -1.40
CA ALA A 59 -10.86 4.05 0.00
C ALA A 59 -11.18 5.54 0.01
N SER A 60 -12.44 5.81 -0.29
CA SER A 60 -13.06 7.11 -0.23
C SER A 60 -13.03 7.50 1.24
N LEU A 61 -11.98 8.24 1.63
CA LEU A 61 -11.95 9.03 2.84
C LEU A 61 -13.04 10.10 2.76
#